data_AF-A0A932SVW9-F1
#
_entry.id   AF-A0A932SVW9-F1
#
_cell.length_a   1.000
_cell.length_b   1.000
_cell.length_c   1.000
_cell.angle_alpha   90.00
_cell.angle_beta   90.00
_cell.angle_gamma   90.00
#
_symmetry.space_group_name_H-M   'P 1'
#
loop_
_entity.id
_entity.type
_entity.pdbx_description
1 polymer ?
#
loop_
_entity_poly.entity_id
_entity_poly.type
_entity_poly.pdbx_seq_one_letter_code
_entity_poly.pdbx_strand_id
1 'polypeptide(L)' 'MTLSLAMTLLGTTKPTASKAIDALRRAGILRETTGRQRDRVYAYHEYLEILTGKPD' A
#
# COMPACT_ATOMS: atom_id res chain seq x y z
N MET A 1 0.35 -0.37 -5.23
CA MET A 1 0.73 1.06 -5.08
C MET A 1 2.14 1.18 -4.51
N THR A 2 2.99 2.03 -5.09
CA THR A 2 4.31 2.38 -4.52
C THR A 2 4.24 3.71 -3.78
N LEU A 3 5.22 4.00 -2.91
CA LEU A 3 5.35 5.28 -2.20
C LEU A 3 5.43 6.47 -3.19
N SER A 4 6.26 6.34 -4.22
CA SER A 4 6.45 7.37 -5.24
C SER A 4 5.15 7.67 -6.00
N LEU A 5 4.37 6.63 -6.33
CA LEU A 5 3.08 6.81 -6.98
C LEU A 5 2.09 7.56 -6.07
N ALA A 6 2.04 7.24 -4.78
CA ALA A 6 1.19 7.93 -3.82
C ALA A 6 1.55 9.42 -3.69
N MET A 7 2.85 9.74 -3.67
CA MET A 7 3.33 11.13 -3.68
C MET A 7 2.84 11.90 -4.90
N THR A 8 2.99 11.31 -6.09
CA THR A 8 2.58 11.94 -7.35
C THR A 8 1.07 12.15 -7.42
N LEU A 9 0.27 11.11 -7.13
CA LEU A 9 -1.18 11.17 -7.26
C LEU A 9 -1.84 12.11 -6.24
N LEU A 10 -1.25 12.23 -5.04
CA LEU A 10 -1.82 13.01 -3.95
C LEU A 10 -1.13 14.36 -3.73
N GLY A 11 -0.17 14.73 -4.58
CA GLY A 11 0.58 15.98 -4.45
C GLY A 11 1.26 16.13 -3.08
N THR A 12 1.79 15.03 -2.52
CA THR A 12 2.29 15.00 -1.15
C THR A 12 3.78 14.67 -1.06
N THR A 13 4.39 14.96 0.08
CA THR A 13 5.81 14.71 0.32
C THR A 13 6.05 13.27 0.77
N LYS A 14 7.30 12.82 0.65
CA LYS A 14 7.75 11.51 1.10
C LYS A 14 7.39 11.20 2.57
N PRO A 15 7.69 12.05 3.58
CA PRO A 15 7.36 11.74 4.96
C PRO A 15 5.85 11.62 5.19
N THR A 16 5.04 12.46 4.54
CA THR A 16 3.57 12.40 4.64
C THR A 16 3.02 11.11 4.04
N ALA A 17 3.38 10.80 2.79
CA ALA A 17 2.96 9.55 2.14
C ALA A 17 3.43 8.31 2.90
N SER A 18 4.66 8.34 3.44
CA SER A 18 5.20 7.23 4.22
C SER A 18 4.37 7.02 5.49
N LYS A 19 4.07 8.10 6.23
CA LYS A 19 3.26 8.01 7.46
C LYS A 19 1.84 7.52 7.19
N ALA A 20 1.23 7.95 6.09
CA ALA A 20 -0.10 7.50 5.67
C ALA A 20 -0.11 6.01 5.29
N ILE A 21 0.83 5.56 4.44
CA ILE A 21 0.97 4.14 4.07
C ILE A 21 1.17 3.28 5.32
N ASP A 22 2.00 3.75 6.25
CA ASP A 22 2.35 2.99 7.43
C ASP A 22 1.19 2.94 8.45
N ALA A 23 0.35 3.98 8.50
CA ALA A 23 -0.91 3.96 9.25
C ALA A 23 -1.91 2.96 8.64
N LEU A 24 -2.09 2.97 7.32
CA LEU A 24 -2.96 2.02 6.62
C LEU A 24 -2.47 0.58 6.76
N ARG A 25 -1.15 0.36 6.78
CA ARG A 25 -0.54 -0.95 7.05
C ARG A 25 -0.85 -1.42 8.47
N ARG A 26 -0.66 -0.56 9.48
CA ARG A 26 -0.99 -0.89 10.89
C ARG A 26 -2.48 -1.16 11.07
N ALA A 27 -3.33 -0.47 10.32
CA ALA A 27 -4.77 -0.72 10.30
C ALA A 27 -5.18 -2.01 9.54
N GLY A 28 -4.24 -2.75 8.96
CA GLY A 28 -4.52 -3.98 8.20
C GLY A 28 -5.06 -3.77 6.79
N ILE A 29 -5.22 -2.51 6.35
CA ILE A 29 -5.75 -2.16 5.04
C ILE A 29 -4.72 -2.45 3.94
N LEU A 30 -3.48 -1.97 4.12
CA LEU A 30 -2.41 -2.19 3.14
C LEU A 30 -1.48 -3.32 3.58
N ARG A 31 -1.15 -4.22 2.65
CA ARG A 31 -0.10 -5.24 2.80
C ARG A 31 1.01 -5.03 1.80
N GLU A 32 2.24 -5.19 2.25
CA GLU A 32 3.43 -5.17 1.39
C GLU A 32 3.53 -6.51 0.63
N THR A 33 3.87 -6.48 -0.67
CA THR A 33 3.80 -7.67 -1.54
C THR A 33 5.11 -8.07 -2.21
N THR A 34 6.20 -7.31 -2.03
CA THR A 34 7.46 -7.51 -2.75
C THR A 34 8.57 -8.09 -1.88
N GLY A 35 8.50 -7.97 -0.56
CA GLY A 35 9.56 -8.36 0.37
C GLY A 35 10.84 -7.49 0.28
N ARG A 36 10.82 -6.40 -0.49
CA ARG A 36 12.03 -5.59 -0.77
C ARG A 36 12.27 -4.52 0.29
N GLN A 37 13.49 -3.98 0.35
CA GLN A 37 13.81 -2.84 1.22
C GLN A 37 13.43 -1.48 0.62
N ARG A 38 13.42 -1.37 -0.72
CA ARG A 38 13.08 -0.16 -1.48
C ARG A 38 12.07 -0.49 -2.57
N ASP A 39 11.38 0.54 -3.06
CA ASP A 39 10.37 0.43 -4.12
C ASP A 39 9.29 -0.61 -3.82
N ARG A 40 8.95 -0.73 -2.53
CA ARG A 40 7.91 -1.63 -2.03
C ARG A 40 6.58 -1.33 -2.70
N VAL A 41 5.87 -2.40 -3.05
CA VAL A 41 4.49 -2.34 -3.52
C VAL A 41 3.58 -2.74 -2.37
N TYR A 42 2.54 -1.93 -2.17
CA TYR A 42 1.48 -2.16 -1.21
C TYR A 42 0.17 -2.41 -1.94
N ALA A 43 -0.61 -3.39 -1.49
CA ALA A 43 -1.91 -3.74 -2.03
C ALA A 43 -2.98 -3.64 -0.93
N TYR A 44 -4.19 -3.22 -1.31
CA TYR A 44 -5.35 -3.35 -0.44
C TYR A 44 -5.88 -4.78 -0.56
N HIS A 45 -5.44 -5.64 0.35
CA HIS A 45 -5.60 -7.08 0.20
C HIS A 45 -7.06 -7.54 0.29
N GLU A 46 -7.82 -7.05 1.26
CA GLU A 46 -9.26 -7.36 1.41
C GLU A 46 -10.05 -6.99 0.15
N TYR A 47 -9.76 -5.84 -0.45
CA TYR A 47 -10.40 -5.44 -1.70
C TYR A 47 -10.07 -6.40 -2.86
N LEU A 48 -8.81 -6.84 -2.95
CA LEU A 48 -8.41 -7.81 -3.98
C LEU A 48 -9.08 -9.16 -3.75
N GLU A 49 -9.19 -9.66 -2.52
CA GLU A 49 -9.92 -10.89 -2.21
C GLU A 49 -11.39 -10.81 -2.64
N ILE A 50 -12.05 -9.68 -2.39
CA ILE A 50 -13.44 -9.45 -2.84
C ILE A 50 -13.53 -9.48 -4.37
N LEU A 51 -12.57 -8.85 -5.06
CA LEU A 51 -12.59 -8.72 -6.51
C LEU A 51 -12.27 -10.02 -7.24
N THR A 52 -11.34 -10.83 -6.71
CA THR A 52 -10.88 -12.07 -7.35
C THR A 52 -11.60 -13.32 -6.87
N GLY A 53 -12.40 -13.20 -5.81
CA GLY A 53 -12.80 -14.35 -4.99
C GLY A 53 -11.68 -14.69 -4.00
N LYS A 54 -12.08 -15.08 -2.80
CA LYS A 54 -11.15 -15.53 -1.77
C LYS A 54 -10.59 -16.89 -2.20
N PRO A 55 -9.26 -17.08 -2.25
CA PRO A 55 -8.71 -18.41 -2.43
C PRO A 55 -9.14 -19.29 -1.25
N ASP A 56 -9.65 -20.48 -1.54
CA ASP A 56 -10.06 -21.49 -0.55
C ASP A 56 -8.91 -21.85 0.42
#